data_AF-A0A2S0URQ7-F1
#
_entry.id   AF-A0A2S0URQ7-F1
#
_cell.length_a   1.000
_cell.length_b   1.000
_cell.length_c   1.000
_cell.angle_alpha   90.00
_cell.angle_beta   90.00
_cell.angle_gamma   90.00
#
_symmetry.space_group_name_H-M   'P 1'
#
loop_
_entity.id
_entity.type
_entity.pdbx_description
1 polymer ?
#
loop_
_entity_poly.entity_id
_entity_poly.type
_entity_poly.pdbx_seq_one_letter_code
_entity_poly.pdbx_strand_id
1 'polypeptide(L)'
;MLTYSEDDFLTLHEAASRLGVGVDLMLAWNMVVILECDGRERVPGWSVDPRIVKYLPTISQFFQGEALSYVLTTMRPLHDARDGRAALRDGHWPEVLAMVQDLRERFDAVMLRSGPLEANAFLTDPSISHVTLH
;
A
#
# COMPACT_ATOMS: atom_id res chain seq x y z
N MET A 1 -14.52 2.47 -4.49
CA MET A 1 -14.95 1.18 -3.90
C MET A 1 -14.23 0.07 -4.67
N LEU A 2 -13.07 -0.33 -4.17
CA LEU A 2 -12.32 -1.48 -4.70
C LEU A 2 -13.06 -2.74 -4.24
N THR A 3 -13.68 -3.46 -5.16
CA THR A 3 -14.30 -4.76 -4.88
C THR A 3 -13.20 -5.79 -4.71
N TYR A 4 -12.87 -6.10 -3.45
CA TYR A 4 -11.97 -7.18 -3.12
C TYR A 4 -12.74 -8.50 -3.10
N SER A 5 -12.19 -9.55 -3.73
CA SER A 5 -12.65 -10.92 -3.53
C SER A 5 -12.34 -11.32 -2.09
N GLU A 6 -13.34 -11.73 -1.30
CA GLU A 6 -13.16 -12.14 0.11
C GLU A 6 -12.19 -13.33 0.28
N ASP A 7 -11.91 -14.09 -0.80
CA ASP A 7 -10.96 -15.21 -0.80
C ASP A 7 -9.48 -14.81 -0.71
N ASP A 8 -9.16 -13.52 -0.79
CA ASP A 8 -7.78 -13.01 -0.96
C ASP A 8 -7.20 -12.35 0.30
N PHE A 9 -7.82 -12.44 1.47
CA PHE A 9 -7.26 -11.88 2.71
C PHE A 9 -6.93 -12.95 3.75
N LEU A 10 -5.85 -12.71 4.47
CA LEU A 10 -5.31 -13.58 5.50
C LEU A 10 -5.32 -12.86 6.84
N THR A 11 -5.42 -13.63 7.92
CA THR A 11 -5.02 -13.16 9.25
C THR A 11 -3.49 -13.02 9.33
N LEU A 12 -3.00 -12.28 10.33
CA LEU A 12 -1.55 -12.17 10.60
C LEU A 12 -0.88 -13.53 10.81
N HIS A 13 -1.56 -14.45 11.51
CA HIS A 13 -1.03 -15.80 11.75
C HIS A 13 -0.94 -16.64 10.47
N GLU A 14 -1.95 -16.59 9.61
CA GLU A 14 -1.91 -17.30 8.33
C GLU A 14 -0.83 -16.74 7.40
N ALA A 15 -0.68 -15.41 7.37
CA ALA A 15 0.36 -14.75 6.59
C ALA A 15 1.77 -15.16 7.06
N ALA A 16 2.03 -15.09 8.37
CA ALA A 16 3.30 -15.50 8.96
C ALA A 16 3.60 -16.98 8.71
N SER A 17 2.58 -17.85 8.84
CA SER A 17 2.69 -19.27 8.52
C SER A 17 3.07 -19.53 7.07
N ARG A 18 2.45 -18.83 6.10
CA ARG A 18 2.80 -18.94 4.68
C ARG A 18 4.22 -18.48 4.36
N LEU A 19 4.71 -17.48 5.08
CA LEU A 19 6.07 -16.96 4.95
C LEU A 19 7.12 -17.80 5.70
N GLY A 20 6.69 -18.75 6.54
CA GLY A 20 7.58 -19.57 7.35
C GLY A 20 8.32 -18.78 8.43
N VAL A 21 7.74 -17.69 8.94
CA VAL A 21 8.32 -16.80 9.96
C VAL A 21 7.37 -16.59 11.12
N GLY A 22 7.87 -16.09 12.25
CA GLY A 22 7.03 -15.64 13.36
C GLY A 22 6.31 -14.32 13.04
N VAL A 23 5.14 -14.10 13.64
CA VAL A 23 4.36 -12.86 13.45
C VAL A 23 5.19 -11.63 13.82
N ASP A 24 5.87 -11.65 14.97
CA ASP A 24 6.69 -10.52 15.43
C ASP A 24 7.77 -10.14 14.41
N LEU A 25 8.40 -11.14 13.78
CA LEU A 25 9.44 -10.93 12.77
C LEU A 25 8.86 -10.37 11.48
N MET A 26 7.74 -10.92 11.04
CA MET A 26 7.00 -10.45 9.87
C MET A 26 6.61 -8.97 10.00
N LEU A 27 6.13 -8.57 11.18
CA LEU A 27 5.76 -7.19 11.50
C LEU A 27 6.99 -6.29 11.62
N ALA A 28 8.01 -6.69 12.39
CA ALA A 28 9.21 -5.90 12.61
C ALA A 28 9.97 -5.57 11.32
N TRP A 29 9.87 -6.44 10.31
CA TRP A 29 10.51 -6.25 9.01
C TRP A 29 9.61 -5.67 7.93
N ASN A 30 8.36 -5.29 8.24
CA ASN A 30 7.39 -4.82 7.26
C ASN A 30 7.26 -5.76 6.06
N MET A 31 7.22 -7.07 6.32
CA MET A 31 7.22 -8.08 5.25
C MET A 31 5.90 -8.12 4.48
N VAL A 32 4.80 -7.65 5.07
CA VAL A 32 3.46 -7.73 4.47
C VAL A 32 2.76 -6.38 4.50
N VAL A 33 1.73 -6.24 3.67
CA VAL A 33 0.79 -5.12 3.79
C VAL A 33 -0.31 -5.51 4.78
N ILE A 34 -0.66 -4.59 5.67
CA ILE A 34 -1.74 -4.75 6.65
C ILE A 34 -2.78 -3.69 6.35
N LEU A 35 -4.02 -4.13 6.18
CA LEU A 35 -5.19 -3.28 5.99
C LEU A 35 -6.13 -3.44 7.19
N GLU A 36 -6.88 -2.41 7.50
CA GLU A 36 -7.98 -2.50 8.45
C GLU A 36 -9.29 -2.71 7.68
N CYS A 37 -9.95 -3.84 7.92
CA CYS A 37 -11.25 -4.15 7.31
C CYS A 37 -12.23 -4.49 8.44
N ASP A 38 -13.31 -3.72 8.55
CA ASP A 38 -14.33 -3.88 9.60
C ASP A 38 -13.74 -3.94 11.03
N GLY A 39 -12.78 -3.06 11.33
CA GLY A 39 -12.12 -2.97 12.63
C GLY A 39 -11.18 -4.15 12.92
N ARG A 40 -10.74 -4.88 11.89
CA ARG A 40 -9.83 -6.02 12.02
C ARG A 40 -8.68 -5.92 11.03
N GLU A 41 -7.49 -6.27 11.50
CA GLU A 41 -6.31 -6.38 10.64
C GLU A 41 -6.44 -7.55 9.67
N ARG A 42 -6.11 -7.29 8.41
CA ARG A 42 -6.12 -8.23 7.29
C ARG A 42 -4.87 -8.04 6.45
N VAL A 43 -4.33 -9.15 5.95
CA VAL A 43 -3.17 -9.18 5.07
C VAL A 43 -3.62 -9.61 3.69
N PRO A 44 -3.43 -8.81 2.63
CA PRO A 44 -3.72 -9.24 1.27
C PRO A 44 -2.87 -10.46 0.89
N GLY A 45 -3.46 -11.48 0.29
CA GLY A 45 -2.80 -12.73 -0.08
C GLY A 45 -1.67 -12.53 -1.09
N TRP A 46 -1.73 -11.48 -1.91
CA TRP A 46 -0.64 -11.12 -2.81
C TRP A 46 0.61 -10.65 -2.05
N SER A 47 0.49 -10.08 -0.84
CA SER A 47 1.64 -9.55 -0.11
C SER A 47 2.50 -10.65 0.53
N VAL A 48 2.02 -11.89 0.54
CA VAL A 48 2.79 -13.06 0.98
C VAL A 48 3.36 -13.88 -0.19
N ASP A 49 3.19 -13.44 -1.45
CA ASP A 49 3.86 -14.06 -2.60
C ASP A 49 5.39 -13.86 -2.46
N PRO A 50 6.22 -14.92 -2.43
CA PRO A 50 7.68 -14.79 -2.29
C PRO A 50 8.36 -13.90 -3.33
N ARG A 51 7.76 -13.77 -4.51
CA ARG A 51 8.26 -12.91 -5.59
C ARG A 51 8.01 -11.43 -5.31
N ILE A 52 7.02 -11.10 -4.47
CA ILE A 52 6.64 -9.75 -4.08
C ILE A 52 7.20 -9.39 -2.70
N VAL A 53 7.03 -10.27 -1.70
CA VAL A 53 7.34 -10.04 -0.28
C VAL A 53 8.76 -9.51 -0.05
N LYS A 54 9.73 -10.01 -0.83
CA LYS A 54 11.15 -9.62 -0.73
C LYS A 54 11.40 -8.13 -1.01
N TYR A 55 10.47 -7.45 -1.67
CA TYR A 55 10.54 -6.02 -1.98
C TYR A 55 9.75 -5.15 -0.99
N LEU A 56 8.77 -5.72 -0.28
CA LEU A 56 7.86 -4.97 0.60
C LEU A 56 8.56 -4.20 1.74
N PRO A 57 9.61 -4.72 2.40
CA PRO A 57 10.33 -3.95 3.41
C PRO A 57 10.89 -2.62 2.88
N THR A 58 11.33 -2.61 1.62
CA THR A 58 11.87 -1.41 0.96
C THR A 58 10.76 -0.48 0.49
N ILE A 59 9.72 -0.99 -0.17
CA ILE A 59 8.63 -0.14 -0.67
C ILE A 59 7.84 0.48 0.49
N SER A 60 7.72 -0.23 1.61
CA SER A 60 7.06 0.25 2.83
C SER A 60 7.72 1.47 3.48
N GLN A 61 8.91 1.87 3.02
CA GLN A 61 9.56 3.12 3.43
C GLN A 61 8.92 4.35 2.76
N PHE A 62 8.24 4.19 1.63
CA PHE A 62 7.63 5.28 0.86
C PHE A 62 6.15 5.46 1.21
N PHE A 63 5.40 4.36 1.25
CA PHE A 63 3.98 4.29 1.58
C PHE A 63 3.69 3.06 2.44
N GLN A 64 2.65 3.10 3.26
CA GLN A 64 2.26 1.98 4.13
C GLN A 64 0.77 1.67 4.03
N GLY A 65 0.39 0.46 4.46
CA GLY A 65 -0.99 0.02 4.57
C GLY A 65 -1.81 0.22 3.28
N GLU A 66 -2.96 0.86 3.42
CA GLU A 66 -3.88 1.15 2.32
C GLU A 66 -3.25 1.97 1.20
N ALA A 67 -2.44 2.98 1.54
CA ALA A 67 -1.78 3.81 0.54
C ALA A 67 -0.82 2.98 -0.34
N LEU A 68 -0.05 2.09 0.28
CA LEU A 68 0.82 1.18 -0.46
C LEU A 68 0.03 0.20 -1.33
N SER A 69 -1.05 -0.38 -0.78
CA SER A 69 -1.94 -1.27 -1.52
C SER A 69 -2.55 -0.57 -2.74
N TYR A 70 -3.03 0.65 -2.56
CA TYR A 70 -3.58 1.49 -3.62
C TYR A 70 -2.53 1.81 -4.69
N VAL A 71 -1.35 2.27 -4.27
CA VAL A 71 -0.25 2.59 -5.19
C VAL A 71 0.09 1.37 -6.05
N LEU A 72 0.31 0.20 -5.46
CA LEU A 72 0.69 -1.02 -6.21
C LEU A 72 -0.42 -1.59 -7.10
N THR A 73 -1.70 -1.37 -6.78
CA THR A 73 -2.84 -1.84 -7.60
C THR A 73 -3.17 -0.89 -8.76
N THR A 74 -2.85 0.40 -8.61
CA THR A 74 -3.23 1.43 -9.59
C THR A 74 -2.09 1.83 -10.53
N MET A 75 -0.84 1.73 -10.09
CA MET A 75 0.31 2.07 -10.94
C MET A 75 0.43 1.19 -12.18
N ARG A 76 1.06 1.71 -13.23
CA ARG A 76 1.38 0.99 -14.47
C ARG A 76 2.85 1.21 -14.84
N PRO A 77 3.80 0.54 -14.15
CA PRO A 77 5.23 0.81 -14.27
C PRO A 77 5.79 0.50 -15.66
N LEU A 78 5.15 -0.40 -16.41
CA LEU A 78 5.58 -0.84 -17.74
C LEU A 78 4.73 -0.23 -18.87
N HIS A 79 3.83 0.70 -18.55
CA HIS A 79 2.88 1.31 -19.50
C HIS A 79 2.00 0.31 -20.26
N ASP A 80 1.74 -0.86 -19.67
CA ASP A 80 0.83 -1.87 -20.18
C ASP A 80 -0.31 -2.16 -19.18
N ALA A 81 -0.99 -3.30 -19.32
CA ALA A 81 -2.10 -3.67 -18.45
C ALA A 81 -1.68 -4.14 -17.04
N ARG A 82 -0.39 -4.42 -16.80
CA ARG A 82 0.10 -5.00 -15.54
C ARG A 82 0.23 -3.91 -14.47
N ASP A 83 -0.35 -4.20 -13.31
CA ASP A 83 -0.19 -3.36 -12.13
C ASP A 83 1.18 -3.57 -11.46
N GLY A 84 1.46 -2.81 -10.41
CA GLY A 84 2.71 -2.92 -9.65
C GLY A 84 2.92 -4.32 -9.06
N ARG A 85 1.86 -5.00 -8.63
CA ARG A 85 1.95 -6.36 -8.07
C ARG A 85 2.37 -7.37 -9.13
N ALA A 86 1.76 -7.30 -10.31
CA ALA A 86 2.12 -8.13 -11.45
C ALA A 86 3.55 -7.83 -11.94
N ALA A 87 3.93 -6.56 -12.03
CA ALA A 87 5.28 -6.15 -12.40
C ALA A 87 6.34 -6.68 -11.41
N LEU A 88 6.11 -6.57 -10.09
CA LEU A 88 6.99 -7.13 -9.07
C LEU A 88 7.12 -8.66 -9.20
N ARG A 89 5.99 -9.35 -9.44
CA ARG A 89 5.97 -10.80 -9.64
C ARG A 89 6.81 -11.24 -10.84
N ASP A 90 6.79 -10.45 -11.90
CA ASP A 90 7.55 -10.67 -13.14
C ASP A 90 9.02 -10.22 -13.03
N GLY A 91 9.43 -9.61 -11.91
CA GLY A 91 10.81 -9.20 -11.66
C GLY A 91 11.17 -7.78 -12.09
N HIS A 92 10.19 -6.96 -12.48
CA HIS A 92 10.35 -5.55 -12.86
C HIS A 92 10.45 -4.62 -11.63
N TRP A 93 11.32 -4.99 -10.70
CA TRP A 93 11.57 -4.24 -9.48
C TRP A 93 12.07 -2.81 -9.73
N PRO A 94 13.06 -2.57 -10.61
CA PRO A 94 13.56 -1.21 -10.83
C PRO A 94 12.48 -0.23 -11.28
N GLU A 95 11.59 -0.65 -12.17
CA GLU A 95 10.52 0.17 -12.72
C GLU A 95 9.45 0.49 -11.66
N VAL A 96 9.10 -0.51 -10.83
CA VAL A 96 8.19 -0.31 -9.69
C VAL A 96 8.80 0.66 -8.67
N LEU A 97 10.06 0.46 -8.29
CA LEU A 97 10.72 1.32 -7.32
C LEU A 97 10.82 2.77 -7.82
N ALA A 98 11.22 2.98 -9.07
CA ALA A 98 11.33 4.31 -9.65
C ALA A 98 9.99 5.05 -9.65
N MET A 99 8.90 4.35 -10.00
CA MET A 99 7.56 4.94 -9.99
C MET A 99 7.07 5.25 -8.57
N VAL A 100 7.35 4.38 -7.59
CA VAL A 100 7.01 4.66 -6.18
C VAL A 100 7.77 5.89 -5.66
N GLN A 101 9.05 6.01 -6.01
CA GLN A 101 9.86 7.16 -5.63
C GLN A 101 9.33 8.47 -6.24
N ASP A 102 9.02 8.49 -7.55
CA ASP A 102 8.42 9.66 -8.20
C ASP A 102 7.10 10.07 -7.52
N LEU A 103 6.23 9.11 -7.22
CA LEU A 103 4.98 9.38 -6.53
C LEU A 103 5.22 9.98 -5.13
N ARG A 104 6.22 9.48 -4.40
CA ARG A 104 6.56 10.01 -3.08
C ARG A 104 7.12 11.44 -3.18
N GLU A 105 8.05 11.68 -4.09
CA GLU A 105 8.62 13.02 -4.31
C GLU A 105 7.54 14.03 -4.70
N ARG A 106 6.59 13.62 -5.55
CA ARG A 106 5.45 14.47 -5.93
C ARG A 106 4.53 14.75 -4.74
N PHE A 107 4.26 13.77 -3.90
CA PHE A 107 3.50 13.96 -2.66
C PHE A 107 4.21 14.98 -1.75
N ASP A 108 5.50 14.79 -1.48
CA ASP A 108 6.28 15.67 -0.62
C ASP A 108 6.33 17.11 -1.19
N ALA A 109 6.45 17.25 -2.52
CA ALA A 109 6.42 18.56 -3.20
C ALA A 109 5.04 19.24 -3.16
N VAL A 110 3.94 18.47 -3.17
CA VAL A 110 2.59 19.01 -2.98
C VAL A 110 2.43 19.48 -1.54
N MET A 111 2.78 18.65 -0.56
CA MET A 111 2.67 18.98 0.86
C MET A 111 3.53 20.19 1.24
N LEU A 112 4.75 20.31 0.69
CA LEU A 112 5.61 21.47 0.93
C LEU A 112 5.01 22.77 0.37
N ARG A 113 4.37 22.72 -0.80
CA ARG A 113 3.72 23.88 -1.43
C ARG A 113 2.42 24.28 -0.72
N SER A 114 1.70 23.32 -0.16
CA SER A 114 0.45 23.54 0.55
C SER A 114 0.63 24.03 2.00
N GLY A 115 1.85 24.01 2.54
CA GLY A 115 2.10 24.22 3.97
C GLY A 115 1.56 23.06 4.82
N PRO A 116 1.81 23.02 6.14
CA PRO A 116 1.11 22.06 6.99
C PRO A 116 -0.40 22.31 6.82
N LEU A 117 -1.12 21.29 6.36
CA LEU A 117 -2.58 21.27 6.46
C LEU A 117 -2.90 21.51 7.93
N GLU A 118 -3.31 22.72 8.28
CA GLU A 118 -3.80 22.98 9.63
C GLU A 118 -5.00 22.05 9.82
N ALA A 119 -4.80 21.03 10.66
CA ALA A 119 -5.76 19.98 10.97
C ALA A 119 -7.06 20.49 11.64
N ASN A 120 -7.31 21.80 11.65
CA ASN A 120 -8.44 22.46 12.29
C ASN A 120 -9.35 23.26 11.35
N ALA A 121 -9.08 23.33 10.04
CA ALA A 121 -9.93 24.11 9.12
C ALA A 121 -11.09 23.33 8.47
N PHE A 122 -11.15 21.99 8.60
CA PHE A 122 -12.20 21.18 7.99
C PHE A 122 -13.48 21.02 8.84
N LEU A 123 -13.62 21.70 9.98
CA LEU A 123 -14.78 21.58 10.86
C LEU A 123 -15.71 22.80 10.94
N THR A 124 -15.52 23.85 10.11
CA THR A 124 -16.39 25.04 10.21
C THR A 124 -16.91 25.62 8.90
N ASP A 125 -16.75 24.92 7.76
CA ASP A 125 -17.49 25.27 6.55
C ASP A 125 -18.59 24.22 6.26
N PRO A 126 -19.86 24.51 6.60
CA PRO A 126 -20.98 23.61 6.30
C PRO A 126 -21.27 23.49 4.79
N SER A 127 -20.53 24.17 3.92
CA SER A 127 -20.70 24.07 2.46
C SER A 127 -19.85 22.96 1.80
N ILE A 128 -18.87 22.36 2.48
CA ILE A 128 -18.08 21.25 1.95
C ILE A 128 -18.73 19.92 2.36
N SER A 129 -19.87 19.64 1.74
CA SER A 129 -20.46 18.30 1.77
C SER A 129 -19.73 17.42 0.76
N HIS A 130 -19.01 16.43 1.27
CA HIS A 130 -18.36 15.33 0.54
C HIS A 130 -16.98 15.61 -0.08
N VAL A 131 -15.94 15.47 0.75
CA VAL A 131 -14.70 14.85 0.27
C VAL A 131 -14.83 13.34 0.54
N THR A 132 -15.20 12.58 -0.49
CA THR A 132 -15.11 11.12 -0.44
C THR A 132 -13.67 10.75 -0.76
N LEU A 133 -12.91 10.34 0.26
CA LEU A 133 -11.67 9.59 0.05
C LEU A 133 -12.06 8.25 -0.57
N HIS A 134 -11.54 7.96 -1.77
CA HIS A 134 -11.88 6.78 -2.58
C HIS A 134 -11.00 5.58 -2.26
#